data_AF-A0A7Y2J5N0-F1
#
_entry.id   AF-A0A7Y2J5N0-F1
#
_cell.length_a   1.000
_cell.length_b   1.000
_cell.length_c   1.000
_cell.angle_alpha   90.00
_cell.angle_beta   90.00
_cell.angle_gamma   90.00
#
_symmetry.space_group_name_H-M   'P 1'
#
loop_
_entity.id
_entity.type
_entity.pdbx_description
1 polymer ?
#
loop_
_entity_poly.entity_id
_entity_poly.type
_entity_poly.pdbx_seq_one_letter_code
_entity_poly.pdbx_strand_id
1 'polypeptide(L)'
;MKRRTIIKQLIFFWLFSFGIALPGYYLLSAIMPDGYVFGRFFRMFLYHDSHPVGYIAISCFIYGILATAFSRRMVRANVYSRLAWTSVIVFLTIIGSSPFGGMLWHYHDMQAGFFPDNWVIKMILDGTLKGLQFGWLIIALSIPYTFFGIIICYFLSYKGAILLKETNPRL
;
A
#
# COMPACT_ATOMS: atom_id res chain seq x y z
N MET A 1 7.17 19.86 14.12
CA MET A 1 8.12 18.72 14.07
C MET A 1 9.26 19.10 13.13
N LYS A 2 10.54 18.90 13.48
CA LYS A 2 11.63 19.30 12.56
C LYS A 2 11.49 18.54 11.23
N ARG A 3 11.58 19.23 10.08
CA ARG A 3 11.43 18.65 8.73
C ARG A 3 12.26 17.37 8.52
N ARG A 4 13.50 17.35 9.03
CA ARG A 4 14.40 16.19 8.98
C ARG A 4 13.84 14.95 9.70
N THR A 5 13.05 15.13 10.76
CA THR A 5 12.44 14.02 11.50
C THR A 5 11.30 13.39 10.71
N ILE A 6 10.45 14.19 10.04
CA ILE A 6 9.35 13.69 9.19
C ILE A 6 9.90 12.80 8.08
N ILE A 7 10.95 13.26 7.38
CA ILE A 7 11.54 12.52 6.26
C ILE A 7 12.11 11.18 6.73
N LYS A 8 12.83 11.16 7.86
CA LYS A 8 13.35 9.91 8.43
C LYS A 8 12.24 8.91 8.78
N GLN A 9 11.13 9.39 9.35
CA GLN A 9 9.97 8.54 9.66
C GLN A 9 9.33 7.98 8.39
N LEU A 10 9.13 8.83 7.37
CA LEU A 10 8.59 8.40 6.08
C LEU A 10 9.45 7.31 5.45
N ILE A 11 10.76 7.55 5.35
CA ILE A 11 11.71 6.58 4.78
C ILE A 11 11.67 5.27 5.59
N PHE A 12 11.67 5.36 6.92
CA PHE A 12 11.58 4.18 7.79
C PHE A 12 10.31 3.38 7.49
N PHE A 13 9.12 3.99 7.57
CA PHE A 13 7.87 3.26 7.37
C PHE A 13 7.75 2.72 5.95
N TRP A 14 8.19 3.48 4.94
CA TRP A 14 8.16 3.05 3.55
C TRP A 14 9.08 1.84 3.31
N LEU A 15 10.37 1.92 3.68
CA LEU A 15 11.32 0.85 3.42
C LEU A 15 11.00 -0.43 4.20
N PHE A 16 10.59 -0.31 5.47
CA PHE A 16 10.22 -1.50 6.25
C PHE A 16 8.93 -2.13 5.78
N SER A 17 7.90 -1.34 5.45
CA SER A 17 6.67 -1.92 4.89
C SER A 17 6.92 -2.59 3.55
N PHE A 18 7.71 -1.97 2.67
CA PHE A 18 8.11 -2.55 1.39
C PHE A 18 8.93 -3.83 1.57
N GLY A 19 9.92 -3.81 2.45
CA GLY A 19 10.78 -4.95 2.76
C GLY A 19 10.05 -6.14 3.38
N ILE A 20 8.88 -5.93 4.01
CA ILE A 20 8.01 -7.01 4.51
C ILE A 20 7.01 -7.45 3.43
N ALA A 21 6.37 -6.49 2.76
CA ALA A 21 5.31 -6.77 1.80
C ALA A 21 5.81 -7.52 0.56
N LEU A 22 7.01 -7.20 0.07
CA LEU A 22 7.55 -7.83 -1.14
C LEU A 22 7.88 -9.33 -0.93
N PRO A 23 8.64 -9.75 0.11
CA PRO A 23 8.81 -11.17 0.40
C PRO A 23 7.50 -11.87 0.76
N GLY A 24 6.61 -11.19 1.51
CA GLY A 24 5.30 -11.74 1.86
C GLY A 24 4.44 -12.03 0.62
N TYR A 25 4.48 -11.15 -0.38
CA TYR A 25 3.83 -11.37 -1.66
C TYR A 25 4.37 -12.62 -2.37
N TYR A 26 5.69 -12.73 -2.52
CA TYR A 26 6.30 -13.88 -3.21
C TYR A 26 6.05 -15.20 -2.47
N LEU A 27 6.06 -15.19 -1.14
CA LEU A 27 5.71 -16.37 -0.34
C LEU A 27 4.25 -16.79 -0.57
N LEU A 28 3.31 -15.83 -0.53
CA LEU A 28 1.90 -16.11 -0.82
C LEU A 28 1.71 -16.60 -2.25
N SER A 29 2.41 -16.00 -3.22
CA SER A 29 2.37 -16.40 -4.63
C SER A 29 2.91 -17.81 -4.85
N ALA A 30 3.89 -18.25 -4.07
CA ALA A 30 4.42 -19.62 -4.14
C ALA A 30 3.44 -20.65 -3.57
N ILE A 31 2.67 -20.29 -2.54
CA ILE A 31 1.66 -21.16 -1.90
C ILE A 31 0.35 -21.17 -2.70
N MET A 32 0.02 -20.04 -3.33
CA MET A 32 -1.21 -19.81 -4.10
C MET A 32 -0.85 -19.42 -5.54
N PRO A 33 -0.32 -20.36 -6.35
CA PRO A 33 0.05 -20.11 -7.75
C PRO A 33 -1.19 -19.74 -8.59
N ASP A 34 -1.00 -19.32 -9.84
CA ASP A 34 -2.08 -18.96 -10.80
C ASP A 34 -2.90 -17.71 -10.43
N GLY A 35 -2.28 -16.72 -9.78
CA GLY A 35 -2.91 -15.41 -9.55
C GLY A 35 -4.07 -15.42 -8.53
N TYR A 36 -4.15 -16.43 -7.66
CA TYR A 36 -5.18 -16.46 -6.60
C TYR A 36 -4.99 -15.40 -5.52
N VAL A 37 -3.77 -14.87 -5.36
CA VAL A 37 -3.46 -13.85 -4.34
C VAL A 37 -4.24 -12.55 -4.61
N PHE A 38 -4.39 -12.19 -5.88
CA PHE A 38 -5.19 -11.05 -6.32
C PHE A 38 -5.95 -11.46 -7.58
N GLY A 39 -7.26 -11.63 -7.49
CA GLY A 39 -8.13 -11.44 -8.65
C GLY A 39 -8.45 -12.61 -9.58
N ARG A 40 -8.13 -13.86 -9.26
CA ARG A 40 -8.86 -14.99 -9.89
C ARG A 40 -10.39 -14.85 -9.74
N PHE A 41 -10.85 -14.23 -8.64
CA PHE A 41 -12.26 -13.90 -8.43
C PHE A 41 -12.81 -12.84 -9.40
N PHE A 42 -11.97 -11.92 -9.90
CA PHE A 42 -12.40 -10.80 -10.75
C PHE A 42 -12.18 -11.04 -12.25
N ARG A 43 -11.51 -12.14 -12.64
CA ARG A 43 -11.20 -12.49 -14.05
C ARG A 43 -10.56 -11.34 -14.85
N MET A 44 -9.80 -10.48 -14.17
CA MET A 44 -9.08 -9.37 -14.81
C MET A 44 -7.65 -9.79 -15.14
N PHE A 45 -7.03 -9.15 -16.14
CA PHE A 45 -5.60 -9.32 -16.38
C PHE A 45 -4.80 -8.80 -15.17
N LEU A 46 -4.08 -9.72 -14.54
CA LEU A 46 -3.34 -9.49 -13.31
C LEU A 46 -1.93 -9.02 -13.63
N TYR A 47 -1.78 -7.80 -14.14
CA TYR A 47 -0.43 -7.23 -14.35
C TYR A 47 0.39 -7.16 -13.06
N HIS A 48 -0.26 -7.18 -11.89
CA HIS A 48 0.38 -7.29 -10.58
C HIS A 48 1.11 -8.62 -10.38
N ASP A 49 0.74 -9.69 -11.09
CA ASP A 49 1.46 -10.96 -11.03
C ASP A 49 2.81 -10.87 -11.73
N SER A 50 2.83 -10.25 -12.92
CA SER A 50 4.06 -10.06 -13.70
C SER A 50 4.91 -8.87 -13.23
N HIS A 51 4.31 -7.86 -12.61
CA HIS A 51 4.96 -6.62 -12.19
C HIS A 51 4.65 -6.21 -10.73
N PRO A 52 4.78 -7.09 -9.73
CA PRO A 52 4.28 -6.85 -8.37
C PRO A 52 4.97 -5.68 -7.66
N VAL A 53 6.24 -5.45 -7.98
CA VAL A 53 7.11 -4.49 -7.29
C VAL A 53 6.52 -3.07 -7.30
N GLY A 54 6.04 -2.59 -8.46
CA GLY A 54 5.50 -1.24 -8.59
C GLY A 54 4.22 -1.03 -7.78
N TYR A 55 3.29 -1.99 -7.85
CA TYR A 55 2.03 -1.94 -7.11
C TYR A 55 2.23 -1.99 -5.59
N ILE A 56 3.16 -2.83 -5.13
CA ILE A 56 3.53 -2.92 -3.71
C ILE A 56 4.20 -1.61 -3.27
N ALA A 57 5.14 -1.07 -4.05
CA ALA A 57 5.84 0.18 -3.73
C ALA A 57 4.88 1.36 -3.55
N ILE A 58 3.87 1.50 -4.44
CA ILE A 58 2.83 2.53 -4.33
C ILE A 58 2.09 2.41 -3.00
N SER A 59 1.60 1.21 -2.67
CA SER A 59 0.84 0.98 -1.44
C SER A 59 1.68 1.24 -0.19
N CYS A 60 2.93 0.75 -0.16
CA CYS A 60 3.87 0.98 0.93
C CYS A 60 4.25 2.46 1.08
N PHE A 61 4.33 3.21 -0.02
CA PHE A 61 4.61 4.65 0.02
C PHE A 61 3.45 5.44 0.64
N ILE A 62 2.21 5.18 0.20
CA ILE A 62 1.01 5.81 0.79
C ILE A 62 0.88 5.43 2.26
N TYR A 63 1.08 4.16 2.61
CA TYR A 63 1.16 3.71 4.00
C TYR A 63 2.23 4.47 4.78
N GLY A 64 3.43 4.66 4.22
CA GLY A 64 4.52 5.39 4.86
C GLY A 64 4.16 6.84 5.20
N ILE A 65 3.44 7.53 4.30
CA ILE A 65 2.91 8.88 4.54
C ILE A 65 1.94 8.87 5.72
N LEU A 66 0.96 7.95 5.70
CA LEU A 66 -0.07 7.86 6.73
C LEU A 66 0.51 7.45 8.08
N ALA A 67 1.32 6.39 8.14
CA ALA A 67 2.01 5.95 9.35
C ALA A 67 2.87 7.07 9.95
N THR A 68 3.55 7.86 9.13
CA THR A 68 4.27 9.05 9.58
C THR A 68 3.33 10.08 10.20
N ALA A 69 2.24 10.43 9.51
CA ALA A 69 1.27 11.42 9.97
C ALA A 69 0.55 11.00 11.27
N PHE A 70 0.31 9.70 11.47
CA PHE A 70 -0.42 9.15 12.62
C PHE A 70 0.50 8.58 13.72
N SER A 71 1.82 8.51 13.51
CA SER A 71 2.80 7.93 14.44
C SER A 71 2.65 8.42 15.89
N ARG A 72 2.51 9.73 16.10
CA ARG A 72 2.34 10.33 17.44
C ARG A 72 1.06 9.88 18.12
N ARG A 73 -0.04 9.75 17.36
CA ARG A 73 -1.33 9.27 17.87
C ARG A 73 -1.22 7.80 18.26
N MET A 74 -0.54 6.99 17.44
CA MET A 74 -0.30 5.56 17.71
C MET A 74 0.46 5.32 19.01
N VAL A 75 1.49 6.12 19.32
CA VAL A 75 2.27 5.96 20.55
C VAL A 75 1.45 6.27 21.82
N ARG A 76 0.54 7.24 21.75
CA ARG A 76 -0.27 7.67 22.91
C ARG A 76 -1.57 6.89 23.08
N ALA A 77 -1.96 6.13 22.06
CA ALA A 77 -3.21 5.39 22.04
C ALA A 77 -3.13 4.10 22.86
N ASN A 78 -4.23 3.75 23.53
CA ASN A 78 -4.42 2.41 24.11
C ASN A 78 -4.52 1.34 22.99
N VAL A 79 -4.60 0.06 23.37
CA VAL A 79 -4.61 -1.05 22.39
C VAL A 79 -5.79 -0.94 21.41
N TYR A 80 -7.00 -0.66 21.89
CA TYR A 80 -8.20 -0.55 21.05
C TYR A 80 -8.12 0.63 20.09
N SER A 81 -7.71 1.80 20.58
CA SER A 81 -7.48 2.98 19.74
C SER A 81 -6.38 2.75 18.71
N ARG A 82 -5.32 2.00 19.05
CA ARG A 82 -4.27 1.63 18.09
C ARG A 82 -4.82 0.75 16.98
N LEU A 83 -5.62 -0.26 17.30
CA LEU A 83 -6.28 -1.10 16.30
C LEU A 83 -7.21 -0.29 15.40
N ALA A 84 -7.99 0.63 15.97
CA ALA A 84 -8.85 1.53 15.20
C ALA A 84 -8.03 2.42 14.24
N TRP A 85 -6.96 3.06 14.74
CA TRP A 85 -6.07 3.86 13.89
C TRP A 85 -5.36 3.05 12.82
N THR A 86 -4.91 1.83 13.11
CA THR A 86 -4.34 0.94 12.09
C THR A 86 -5.36 0.63 11.01
N SER A 87 -6.60 0.32 11.39
CA SER A 87 -7.67 0.03 10.42
C SER A 87 -7.95 1.24 9.52
N VAL A 88 -7.98 2.44 10.09
CA VAL A 88 -8.11 3.70 9.34
C VAL A 88 -6.92 3.90 8.39
N ILE A 89 -5.68 3.70 8.86
CA ILE A 89 -4.47 3.82 8.02
C ILE A 89 -4.53 2.85 6.84
N VAL A 90 -4.90 1.58 7.08
CA VAL A 90 -5.00 0.57 6.02
C VAL A 90 -6.08 0.95 5.02
N PHE A 91 -7.28 1.32 5.47
CA PHE A 91 -8.36 1.74 4.59
C PHE A 91 -7.98 2.95 3.74
N LEU A 92 -7.38 3.98 4.34
CA LEU A 92 -6.87 5.15 3.61
C LEU A 92 -5.72 4.80 2.68
N THR A 93 -4.90 3.80 3.02
CA THR A 93 -3.84 3.30 2.13
C THR A 93 -4.45 2.71 0.87
N ILE A 94 -5.49 1.88 1.02
CA ILE A 94 -6.20 1.24 -0.10
C ILE A 94 -6.80 2.32 -1.02
N ILE A 95 -7.53 3.28 -0.46
CA ILE A 95 -8.13 4.37 -1.26
C ILE A 95 -7.04 5.23 -1.90
N GLY A 96 -6.00 5.59 -1.14
CA GLY A 96 -4.93 6.47 -1.61
C GLY A 96 -4.02 5.83 -2.65
N SER A 97 -3.82 4.51 -2.61
CA SER A 97 -3.02 3.79 -3.61
C SER A 97 -3.80 3.49 -4.89
N SER A 98 -5.13 3.40 -4.81
CA SER A 98 -6.01 3.02 -5.92
C SER A 98 -5.84 3.87 -7.20
N PRO A 99 -5.78 5.22 -7.15
CA PRO A 99 -5.49 6.05 -8.32
C PRO A 99 -4.20 5.66 -9.04
N PHE A 100 -3.11 5.56 -8.29
CA PHE A 100 -1.78 5.30 -8.82
C PHE A 100 -1.64 3.85 -9.31
N GLY A 101 -2.27 2.90 -8.61
CA GLY A 101 -2.38 1.52 -9.05
C GLY A 101 -3.15 1.41 -10.37
N GLY A 102 -4.24 2.15 -10.53
CA GLY A 102 -5.00 2.20 -11.78
C GLY A 102 -4.24 2.84 -12.94
N MET A 103 -3.47 3.90 -12.67
CA MET A 103 -2.54 4.49 -13.65
C MET A 103 -1.47 3.49 -14.09
N LEU A 104 -0.85 2.77 -13.14
CA LEU A 104 0.16 1.75 -13.45
C LEU A 104 -0.44 0.57 -14.22
N TRP A 105 -1.66 0.17 -13.88
CA TRP A 105 -2.39 -0.86 -14.61
C TRP A 105 -2.66 -0.44 -16.06
N HIS A 106 -3.13 0.78 -16.28
CA HIS A 106 -3.32 1.33 -17.62
C HIS A 106 -2.02 1.44 -18.41
N TYR A 107 -0.92 1.78 -17.75
CA TYR A 107 0.41 1.81 -18.39
C TYR A 107 0.79 0.42 -18.91
N HIS A 108 0.63 -0.63 -18.10
CA HIS A 108 0.94 -2.00 -18.53
C HIS A 108 -0.04 -2.52 -19.60
N ASP A 109 -1.31 -2.13 -19.55
CA ASP A 109 -2.29 -2.42 -20.60
C ASP A 109 -1.84 -1.83 -21.95
N MET A 110 -1.37 -0.58 -21.96
CA MET A 110 -0.82 0.05 -23.18
C MET A 110 0.47 -0.61 -23.66
N GLN A 111 1.34 -1.08 -22.75
CA GLN A 111 2.53 -1.86 -23.10
C GLN A 111 2.22 -3.17 -23.80
N ALA A 112 1.04 -3.77 -23.53
CA ALA A 112 0.65 -5.05 -24.11
C ALA A 112 0.03 -4.94 -25.52
N GLY A 113 -0.27 -3.73 -26.00
CA GLY A 113 -0.99 -3.56 -27.28
C GLY A 113 -0.63 -2.30 -28.06
N PHE A 114 -0.88 -1.11 -27.49
CA PHE A 114 -0.72 0.15 -28.21
C PHE A 114 -0.69 1.36 -27.27
N PHE A 115 0.22 2.29 -27.55
CA PHE A 115 0.25 3.63 -26.93
C PHE A 115 -0.39 4.66 -27.88
N PRO A 116 -1.54 5.26 -27.53
CA PRO A 116 -2.11 6.35 -28.31
C PRO A 116 -1.29 7.65 -28.14
N ASP A 117 -1.43 8.60 -29.07
CA ASP A 117 -0.70 9.88 -29.01
C ASP A 117 -0.92 10.65 -27.68
N ASN A 118 -2.12 10.51 -27.10
CA ASN A 118 -2.51 11.13 -25.83
C ASN A 118 -2.40 10.18 -24.62
N TRP A 119 -1.53 9.15 -24.69
CA TRP A 119 -1.45 8.09 -23.68
C TRP A 119 -1.25 8.60 -22.25
N VAL A 120 -0.51 9.68 -22.03
CA VAL A 120 -0.28 10.25 -20.69
C VAL A 120 -1.59 10.72 -20.06
N ILE A 121 -2.39 11.48 -20.82
CA ILE A 121 -3.68 11.98 -20.36
C ILE A 121 -4.64 10.82 -20.11
N LYS A 122 -4.67 9.85 -21.04
CA LYS A 122 -5.47 8.65 -20.92
C LYS A 122 -5.10 7.84 -19.67
N MET A 123 -3.80 7.64 -19.42
CA MET A 123 -3.28 6.96 -18.22
C MET A 123 -3.71 7.66 -16.94
N ILE A 124 -3.59 8.99 -16.90
CA ILE A 124 -3.94 9.78 -15.70
C ILE A 124 -5.44 9.74 -15.47
N LEU A 125 -6.26 10.12 -16.46
CA LEU A 125 -7.70 10.26 -16.28
C LEU A 125 -8.38 8.90 -16.12
N ASP A 126 -8.22 8.00 -17.11
CA ASP A 126 -8.88 6.70 -17.09
C ASP A 126 -8.29 5.80 -16.01
N GLY A 127 -6.96 5.81 -15.86
CA GLY A 127 -6.28 5.01 -14.84
C GLY A 127 -6.68 5.42 -13.43
N THR A 128 -6.70 6.72 -13.13
CA THR A 128 -7.19 7.22 -11.82
C THR A 128 -8.64 6.81 -11.60
N LEU A 129 -9.51 7.05 -12.59
CA LEU A 129 -10.95 6.77 -12.47
C LEU A 129 -11.20 5.27 -12.23
N LYS A 130 -10.64 4.39 -13.06
CA LYS A 130 -10.81 2.93 -12.91
C LYS A 130 -10.18 2.41 -11.63
N GLY A 131 -9.02 2.97 -11.24
CA GLY A 131 -8.40 2.69 -9.96
C GLY A 131 -9.35 2.96 -8.80
N LEU A 132 -9.99 4.13 -8.76
CA LEU A 132 -10.98 4.49 -7.75
C LEU A 132 -12.30 3.73 -7.86
N GLN A 133 -12.70 3.28 -9.06
CA GLN A 133 -13.93 2.50 -9.23
C GLN A 133 -13.77 1.05 -8.77
N PHE A 134 -12.67 0.39 -9.16
CA PHE A 134 -12.50 -1.05 -8.99
C PHE A 134 -11.35 -1.44 -8.05
N GLY A 135 -10.27 -0.65 -8.01
CA GLY A 135 -9.03 -1.01 -7.31
C GLY A 135 -9.21 -1.22 -5.82
N TRP A 136 -9.92 -0.33 -5.13
CA TRP A 136 -10.16 -0.46 -3.69
C TRP A 136 -10.97 -1.71 -3.34
N LEU A 137 -11.94 -2.07 -4.19
CA LEU A 137 -12.81 -3.21 -3.98
C LEU A 137 -12.03 -4.52 -4.14
N ILE A 138 -11.17 -4.61 -5.15
CA ILE A 138 -10.28 -5.76 -5.37
C ILE A 138 -9.40 -5.98 -4.13
N ILE A 139 -8.78 -4.92 -3.62
CA ILE A 139 -7.90 -5.02 -2.45
C ILE A 139 -8.70 -5.35 -1.18
N ALA A 140 -9.86 -4.73 -0.98
CA ALA A 140 -10.71 -5.00 0.18
C ALA A 140 -11.21 -6.45 0.23
N LEU A 141 -11.51 -7.04 -0.94
CA LEU A 141 -11.98 -8.41 -1.06
C LEU A 141 -10.85 -9.46 -1.04
N SER A 142 -9.59 -9.05 -1.10
CA SER A 142 -8.44 -9.92 -0.82
C SER A 142 -8.29 -10.16 0.69
N ILE A 143 -9.29 -10.81 1.31
CA ILE A 143 -9.42 -10.97 2.77
C ILE A 143 -8.15 -11.53 3.44
N PRO A 144 -7.54 -12.64 2.96
CA PRO A 144 -6.33 -13.17 3.59
C PRO A 144 -5.20 -12.14 3.60
N TYR A 145 -4.97 -11.49 2.46
CA TYR A 145 -3.94 -10.47 2.30
C TYR A 145 -4.19 -9.25 3.19
N THR A 146 -5.43 -8.74 3.20
CA THR A 146 -5.82 -7.58 4.02
C THR A 146 -5.72 -7.87 5.51
N PHE A 147 -6.07 -9.08 5.95
CA PHE A 147 -5.95 -9.50 7.34
C PHE A 147 -4.48 -9.52 7.81
N PHE A 148 -3.60 -10.19 7.05
CA PHE A 148 -2.17 -10.19 7.36
C PHE A 148 -1.58 -8.78 7.28
N GLY A 149 -2.01 -7.98 6.30
CA GLY A 149 -1.63 -6.59 6.14
C GLY A 149 -1.96 -5.75 7.37
N ILE A 150 -3.15 -5.89 7.94
CA ILE A 150 -3.57 -5.17 9.16
C ILE A 150 -2.66 -5.54 10.34
N ILE A 151 -2.38 -6.83 10.54
CA ILE A 151 -1.51 -7.29 11.64
C ILE A 151 -0.10 -6.69 11.50
N ILE A 152 0.49 -6.79 10.32
CA ILE A 152 1.83 -6.25 10.03
C ILE A 152 1.83 -4.72 10.21
N CYS A 153 0.84 -4.03 9.66
CA CYS A 153 0.70 -2.58 9.79
C CYS A 153 0.54 -2.14 11.24
N TYR A 154 -0.18 -2.91 12.07
CA TYR A 154 -0.32 -2.63 13.50
C TYR A 154 1.04 -2.66 14.19
N PHE A 155 1.79 -3.75 14.03
CA PHE A 155 3.11 -3.88 14.65
C PHE A 155 4.07 -2.83 14.13
N LEU A 156 4.14 -2.63 12.82
CA LEU A 156 5.05 -1.67 12.21
C LEU A 156 4.72 -0.23 12.63
N SER A 157 3.44 0.16 12.58
CA SER A 157 3.01 1.51 12.99
C SER A 157 3.28 1.76 14.47
N TYR A 158 2.99 0.80 15.35
CA TYR A 158 3.17 0.98 16.80
C TYR A 158 4.65 0.87 17.21
N LYS A 159 5.31 -0.26 16.92
CA LYS A 159 6.69 -0.51 17.32
C LYS A 159 7.66 0.41 16.59
N GLY A 160 7.40 0.68 15.30
CA GLY A 160 8.16 1.66 14.53
C GLY A 160 8.06 3.06 15.13
N ALA A 161 6.85 3.50 15.51
CA ALA A 161 6.68 4.81 16.13
C ALA A 161 7.35 4.91 17.52
N ILE A 162 7.37 3.82 18.30
CA ILE A 162 8.13 3.77 19.57
C ILE A 162 9.63 3.90 19.32
N LEU A 163 10.20 3.08 18.44
CA LEU A 163 11.63 3.10 18.12
C LEU A 163 12.08 4.49 17.62
N LEU A 164 11.25 5.12 16.80
CA LEU A 164 11.50 6.47 16.29
C LEU A 164 11.38 7.54 17.38
N LYS A 165 10.55 7.33 18.40
CA LYS A 165 10.45 8.21 19.58
C LYS A 165 11.65 8.06 20.51
N GLU A 166 12.10 6.84 20.77
CA GLU A 166 13.29 6.57 21.61
C GLU A 166 14.54 7.22 21.02
N THR A 167 14.69 7.17 19.70
CA THR A 167 15.80 7.83 18.99
C THR A 167 15.67 9.36 18.92
N ASN A 168 14.52 9.93 19.27
CA ASN A 168 14.30 11.38 19.29
C ASN A 168 13.18 11.76 20.28
N PRO A 169 13.50 11.99 21.58
CA PRO A 169 12.52 12.16 22.66
C PRO A 169 11.65 13.43 22.55
N ARG A 170 11.90 14.31 21.56
CA ARG A 170 11.04 15.47 21.24
C ARG A 170 9.81 15.09 20.38
N LEU A 171 9.51 13.79 20.26
CA LEU A 171 8.40 13.23 19.48
C LEU A 171 7.14 12.98 20.30
#